data_AF-A0A958EIX3-F1
#
_entry.id   AF-A0A958EIX3-F1
#
_cell.length_a   1.000
_cell.length_b   1.000
_cell.length_c   1.000
_cell.angle_alpha   90.00
_cell.angle_beta   90.00
_cell.angle_gamma   90.00
#
_symmetry.space_group_name_H-M   'P 1'
#
loop_
_entity.id
_entity.type
_entity.pdbx_description
1 polymer ?
#
loop_
_entity_poly.entity_id
_entity_poly.type
_entity_poly.pdbx_seq_one_letter_code
_entity_poly.pdbx_strand_id
1 'polypeptide(L)'
;MAMNQDDFRDHIATADEHGKRNWIYPKKPTGKYYNARTLVSIVLLVFLFAAPFVKVNGDQLMLFNIIDRHFILFGYTFWPQDFYLFVIAMLTALVMIVLFTSIFGRLWCGWACPQTIFMEMVFRKIEYWIEGDSSEQKRLDKQDWNTNKAVKKISKHVIFYLISFAIANTFLAYIVGSDELIKIISEPVSNHLSGFITINIFTLLFYGVFARFREQACVIVCPYGRYQSVMVNEDTIAVTYDFE
;
A
#
# COMPACT_ATOMS: atom_id res chain seq x y z
N MET A 1 -9.85 33.11 8.66
CA MET A 1 -8.60 33.63 9.24
C MET A 1 -7.50 33.28 8.28
N ALA A 2 -6.77 34.28 7.77
CA ALA A 2 -5.61 34.04 6.92
C ALA A 2 -4.54 33.36 7.80
N MET A 3 -4.18 32.12 7.49
CA MET A 3 -3.05 31.44 8.13
C MET A 3 -1.81 32.31 7.92
N ASN A 4 -1.08 32.56 9.01
CA ASN A 4 0.19 33.27 8.96
C ASN A 4 1.14 32.53 7.99
N GLN A 5 1.77 33.24 7.06
CA GLN A 5 2.53 32.65 5.95
C GLN A 5 3.74 31.81 6.40
N ASP A 6 4.12 31.88 7.68
CA ASP A 6 5.23 31.12 8.26
C ASP A 6 4.78 29.82 8.94
N ASP A 7 3.49 29.66 9.25
CA ASP A 7 2.96 28.54 10.07
C ASP A 7 2.60 27.29 9.24
N PHE A 8 2.59 27.39 7.91
CA PHE A 8 2.22 26.28 7.02
C PHE A 8 3.15 25.06 7.09
N ARG A 9 4.38 25.23 7.60
CA ARG A 9 5.39 24.16 7.73
C ARG A 9 5.27 23.37 9.03
N ASP A 10 4.62 23.95 10.03
CA ASP A 10 4.54 23.39 11.38
C ASP A 10 3.30 22.51 11.59
N HIS A 11 2.36 22.51 10.62
CA HIS A 11 1.15 21.70 10.66
C HIS A 11 1.09 20.65 9.56
N ILE A 12 0.65 19.45 9.91
CA ILE A 12 0.38 18.39 8.93
C ILE A 12 -0.97 18.68 8.27
N ALA A 13 -1.04 18.70 6.93
CA ALA A 13 -2.28 18.96 6.18
C ALA A 13 -3.47 18.03 6.51
N THR A 14 -3.22 16.90 7.19
CA THR A 14 -4.25 15.94 7.65
C THR A 14 -4.69 16.13 9.11
N ALA A 15 -4.18 17.14 9.81
CA ALA A 15 -4.54 17.48 11.19
C ALA A 15 -5.07 18.92 11.27
N ASP A 16 -6.06 19.15 12.13
CA ASP A 16 -6.48 20.49 12.51
C ASP A 16 -5.61 21.06 13.64
N GLU A 17 -5.82 22.33 13.98
CA GLU A 17 -5.09 23.05 15.04
C GLU A 17 -5.21 22.37 16.43
N HIS A 18 -6.22 21.51 16.62
CA HIS A 18 -6.43 20.75 17.85
C HIS A 18 -5.91 19.31 17.76
N GLY A 19 -5.22 18.95 16.68
CA GLY A 19 -4.66 17.62 16.44
C GLY A 19 -5.68 16.56 16.02
N LYS A 20 -6.94 16.94 15.76
CA LYS A 20 -7.97 16.04 15.25
C LYS A 20 -7.83 15.89 13.74
N ARG A 21 -8.10 14.69 13.26
CA ARG A 21 -7.88 14.33 11.86
C ARG A 21 -8.84 15.07 10.93
N ASN A 22 -8.27 15.79 9.96
CA ASN A 22 -8.98 16.30 8.80
C ASN A 22 -9.04 15.23 7.70
N TRP A 23 -10.24 14.88 7.24
CA TRP A 23 -10.42 13.87 6.20
C TRP A 23 -10.29 14.47 4.81
N ILE A 24 -9.39 13.92 4.01
CA ILE A 24 -9.13 14.38 2.64
C ILE A 24 -10.04 13.60 1.69
N TYR A 25 -10.75 14.34 0.83
CA TYR A 25 -11.57 13.81 -0.27
C TYR A 25 -10.87 14.11 -1.60
N PRO A 26 -10.06 13.19 -2.13
CA PRO A 26 -9.23 13.42 -3.31
C PRO A 26 -10.10 13.43 -4.56
N LYS A 27 -9.90 14.41 -5.44
CA LYS A 27 -10.58 14.48 -6.74
C LYS A 27 -10.06 13.38 -7.67
N LYS A 28 -10.95 12.76 -8.45
CA LYS A 28 -10.59 11.72 -9.42
C LYS A 28 -9.62 12.28 -10.47
N PRO A 29 -8.37 11.77 -10.55
CA PRO A 29 -7.40 12.23 -11.54
C PRO A 29 -7.75 11.69 -12.94
N THR A 30 -7.41 12.47 -13.98
CA THR A 30 -7.52 12.08 -15.39
C THR A 30 -6.25 12.51 -16.15
N GLY A 31 -5.89 11.78 -17.22
CA GLY A 31 -4.78 12.16 -18.10
C GLY A 31 -3.87 11.00 -18.52
N LYS A 32 -2.94 11.29 -19.45
CA LYS A 32 -2.03 10.29 -20.05
C LYS A 32 -1.14 9.62 -18.99
N TYR A 33 -0.52 10.41 -18.11
CA TYR A 33 0.35 9.89 -17.05
C TYR A 33 -0.39 9.08 -16.00
N TYR A 34 -1.66 9.40 -15.72
CA TYR A 34 -2.50 8.59 -14.83
C TYR A 34 -2.82 7.23 -15.44
N ASN A 35 -3.10 7.18 -16.74
CA ASN A 35 -3.33 5.93 -17.46
C ASN A 35 -2.07 5.06 -17.49
N ALA A 36 -0.91 5.65 -17.79
CA ALA A 36 0.37 4.96 -17.74
C ALA A 36 0.67 4.41 -16.34
N ARG A 37 0.46 5.21 -15.29
CA ARG A 37 0.59 4.77 -13.89
C ARG A 37 -0.38 3.65 -13.55
N THR A 38 -1.61 3.70 -14.06
CA THR A 38 -2.59 2.63 -13.88
C THR A 38 -2.10 1.33 -14.52
N LEU A 39 -1.55 1.38 -15.73
CA LEU A 39 -1.01 0.20 -16.41
C LEU A 39 0.16 -0.42 -15.62
N VAL A 40 1.14 0.40 -15.22
CA VAL A 40 2.27 -0.06 -14.39
C VAL A 40 1.78 -0.69 -13.09
N SER A 41 0.80 -0.06 -12.44
CA SER A 41 0.21 -0.57 -11.20
C SER A 41 -0.49 -1.92 -11.40
N ILE A 42 -1.21 -2.10 -12.52
CA ILE A 42 -1.84 -3.39 -12.85
C ILE A 42 -0.79 -4.47 -13.03
N VAL A 43 0.28 -4.19 -13.78
CA VAL A 43 1.39 -5.14 -13.98
C VAL A 43 2.01 -5.53 -12.63
N LEU A 44 2.29 -4.55 -11.77
CA LEU A 44 2.86 -4.80 -10.44
C LEU A 44 1.92 -5.58 -9.52
N LEU A 45 0.61 -5.27 -9.54
CA LEU A 45 -0.38 -6.00 -8.75
C LEU A 45 -0.53 -7.45 -9.24
N VAL A 46 -0.64 -7.65 -10.56
CA VAL A 46 -0.71 -9.00 -11.15
C VAL A 46 0.53 -9.80 -10.77
N PHE A 47 1.72 -9.21 -10.89
CA PHE A 47 2.96 -9.86 -10.45
C PHE A 47 2.93 -10.19 -8.96
N LEU A 48 2.55 -9.23 -8.10
CA LEU A 48 2.51 -9.41 -6.65
C LEU A 48 1.54 -10.52 -6.22
N PHE A 49 0.36 -10.61 -6.85
CA PHE A 49 -0.63 -11.63 -6.56
C PHE A 49 -0.31 -12.98 -7.18
N ALA A 50 0.33 -13.03 -8.36
CA ALA A 50 0.66 -14.27 -9.05
C ALA A 50 1.95 -14.92 -8.53
N ALA A 51 2.96 -14.13 -8.18
CA ALA A 51 4.28 -14.62 -7.83
C ALA A 51 4.31 -15.68 -6.70
N PRO A 52 3.53 -15.63 -5.61
CA PRO A 52 3.60 -16.69 -4.60
C PRO A 52 2.96 -18.00 -5.06
N PHE A 53 2.14 -18.00 -6.13
CA PHE A 53 1.51 -19.22 -6.66
C PHE A 53 2.25 -19.81 -7.86
N VAL A 54 3.14 -19.04 -8.49
CA VAL A 54 4.00 -19.55 -9.56
C VAL A 54 5.11 -20.38 -8.94
N LYS A 55 5.26 -21.62 -9.40
CA LYS A 55 6.35 -22.51 -9.02
C LYS A 55 7.34 -22.66 -10.17
N VAL A 56 8.62 -22.58 -9.86
CA VAL A 56 9.72 -22.78 -10.82
C VAL A 56 10.62 -23.86 -10.23
N ASN A 57 10.86 -24.94 -10.99
CA ASN A 57 11.65 -26.10 -10.55
C ASN A 57 11.14 -26.83 -9.28
N GLY A 58 9.84 -26.73 -8.99
CA GLY A 58 9.22 -27.35 -7.81
C GLY A 58 9.16 -26.42 -6.59
N ASP A 59 9.96 -25.36 -6.58
CA ASP A 59 9.99 -24.34 -5.53
C ASP A 59 9.12 -23.13 -5.88
N GLN A 60 8.61 -22.45 -4.85
CA GLN A 60 7.81 -21.23 -5.02
C GLN A 60 8.69 -20.08 -5.56
N LEU A 61 8.16 -19.27 -6.49
CA LEU A 61 8.94 -18.19 -7.11
C LEU A 61 9.50 -17.21 -6.07
N MET A 62 8.72 -16.89 -5.03
CA MET A 62 9.17 -16.05 -3.92
C MET A 62 8.60 -16.58 -2.61
N LEU A 63 9.48 -16.97 -1.69
CA LEU A 63 9.17 -17.44 -0.34
C LEU A 63 10.13 -16.81 0.66
N PHE A 64 9.60 -16.20 1.71
CA PHE A 64 10.34 -15.57 2.79
C PHE A 64 9.97 -16.24 4.12
N ASN A 65 10.29 -17.52 4.25
CA ASN A 65 10.00 -18.24 5.48
C ASN A 65 11.09 -17.95 6.53
N ILE A 66 10.77 -17.02 7.43
CA ILE A 66 11.65 -16.62 8.53
C ILE A 66 11.73 -17.70 9.61
N ILE A 67 10.66 -18.49 9.80
CA ILE A 67 10.58 -19.51 10.85
C ILE A 67 11.54 -20.65 10.55
N ASP A 68 11.46 -21.20 9.34
CA ASP A 68 12.30 -22.32 8.89
C ASP A 68 13.62 -21.86 8.26
N ARG A 69 13.85 -20.53 8.19
CA ARG A 69 15.00 -19.89 7.53
C ARG A 69 15.19 -20.35 6.09
N HIS A 70 14.07 -20.53 5.39
CA HIS A 70 14.03 -20.98 4.01
C HIS A 70 13.60 -19.82 3.11
N PHE A 71 14.57 -19.21 2.43
CA PHE A 71 14.35 -18.06 1.56
C PHE A 71 14.49 -18.51 0.11
N ILE A 72 13.44 -18.38 -0.68
CA ILE A 72 13.47 -18.63 -2.12
C ILE A 72 13.19 -17.31 -2.83
N LEU A 73 14.11 -16.90 -3.70
CA LEU A 73 13.96 -15.71 -4.54
C LEU A 73 14.14 -16.11 -6.00
N PHE A 74 13.13 -15.84 -6.83
CA PHE A 74 13.08 -16.19 -8.25
C PHE A 74 13.35 -17.68 -8.52
N GLY A 75 12.91 -18.57 -7.62
CA GLY A 75 13.13 -20.02 -7.74
C GLY A 75 14.53 -20.50 -7.34
N TYR A 76 15.37 -19.62 -6.78
CA TYR A 76 16.66 -20.00 -6.19
C TYR A 76 16.58 -20.00 -4.67
N THR A 77 17.03 -21.09 -4.06
CA THR A 77 17.07 -21.25 -2.59
C THR A 77 18.32 -20.60 -2.02
N PHE A 78 18.11 -19.59 -1.19
CA PHE A 78 19.15 -18.89 -0.45
C PHE A 78 19.35 -19.56 0.90
N TRP A 79 20.52 -20.15 1.08
CA TRP A 79 20.93 -20.70 2.36
C TRP A 79 21.53 -19.60 3.25
N PRO A 80 21.55 -19.78 4.59
CA PRO A 80 22.13 -18.80 5.51
C PRO A 80 23.60 -18.45 5.21
N GLN A 81 24.36 -19.35 4.60
CA GLN A 81 25.75 -19.11 4.16
C GLN A 81 25.83 -18.07 3.04
N ASP A 82 24.80 -17.99 2.20
CA ASP A 82 24.69 -17.04 1.08
C ASP A 82 24.06 -15.71 1.49
N PHE A 83 23.86 -15.49 2.79
CA PHE A 83 23.26 -14.25 3.31
C PHE A 83 24.06 -12.99 2.94
N TYR A 84 25.36 -13.11 2.69
CA TYR A 84 26.18 -12.00 2.20
C TYR A 84 25.72 -11.50 0.81
N LEU A 85 25.23 -12.39 -0.07
CA LEU A 85 24.66 -12.00 -1.37
C LEU A 85 23.40 -11.16 -1.18
N PHE A 86 22.55 -11.53 -0.21
CA PHE A 86 21.38 -10.76 0.16
C PHE A 86 21.76 -9.37 0.70
N VAL A 87 22.77 -9.28 1.56
CA VAL A 87 23.27 -8.00 2.09
C VAL A 87 23.81 -7.11 0.98
N ILE A 88 24.63 -7.65 0.07
CA ILE A 88 25.16 -6.90 -1.08
C ILE A 88 24.02 -6.40 -1.95
N ALA A 89 23.06 -7.27 -2.31
CA ALA A 89 21.90 -6.89 -3.10
C ALA A 89 21.07 -5.78 -2.42
N MET A 90 20.87 -5.87 -1.10
CA MET A 90 20.15 -4.86 -0.32
C MET A 90 20.89 -3.52 -0.30
N LEU A 91 22.21 -3.52 -0.11
CA LEU A 91 23.03 -2.30 -0.15
C LEU A 91 23.02 -1.67 -1.54
N THR A 92 23.18 -2.47 -2.60
CA THR A 92 23.09 -1.99 -3.98
C THR A 92 21.71 -1.40 -4.27
N ALA A 93 20.63 -2.06 -3.86
CA ALA A 93 19.27 -1.56 -4.02
C ALA A 93 19.05 -0.25 -3.25
N LEU A 94 19.57 -0.14 -2.02
CA LEU A 94 19.49 1.08 -1.22
C LEU A 94 20.20 2.24 -1.92
N VAL A 95 21.44 2.05 -2.37
CA VAL A 95 22.19 3.09 -3.09
C VAL A 95 21.48 3.48 -4.38
N MET A 96 20.97 2.50 -5.14
CA MET A 96 20.22 2.75 -6.37
C MET A 96 18.96 3.58 -6.11
N ILE A 97 18.18 3.24 -5.07
CA ILE A 97 17.00 4.00 -4.67
C ILE A 97 17.38 5.41 -4.25
N VAL A 98 18.44 5.61 -3.46
CA VAL A 98 18.90 6.93 -3.03
C VAL A 98 19.29 7.79 -4.23
N LEU A 99 20.12 7.27 -5.14
CA LEU A 99 20.52 7.98 -6.37
C LEU A 99 19.32 8.31 -7.25
N PHE A 100 18.42 7.34 -7.46
CA PHE A 100 17.20 7.55 -8.22
C PHE A 100 16.30 8.63 -7.59
N THR A 101 16.21 8.64 -6.26
CA THR A 101 15.41 9.63 -5.51
C THR A 101 16.01 11.02 -5.59
N SER A 102 17.34 11.14 -5.58
CA SER A 102 18.03 12.43 -5.73
C SER A 102 17.82 13.03 -7.13
N ILE A 103 17.65 12.22 -8.17
CA ILE A 103 17.42 12.72 -9.54
C ILE A 103 15.93 12.98 -9.79
N PHE A 104 15.07 12.00 -9.48
CA PHE A 104 13.65 11.99 -9.89
C PHE A 104 12.68 12.32 -8.75
N GLY A 105 13.17 12.62 -7.55
CA GLY A 105 12.36 13.01 -6.42
C GLY A 105 11.31 11.94 -6.07
N ARG A 106 10.03 12.36 -6.01
CA ARG A 106 8.90 11.55 -5.52
C ARG A 106 8.35 10.52 -6.53
N LEU A 107 9.06 10.28 -7.62
CA LEU A 107 8.61 9.36 -8.67
C LEU A 107 8.36 7.94 -8.14
N TRP A 108 9.26 7.42 -7.29
CA TRP A 108 9.08 6.10 -6.66
C TRP A 108 7.80 6.00 -5.82
N CYS A 109 7.61 6.98 -4.91
CA CYS A 109 6.42 7.09 -4.07
C CYS A 109 5.12 7.14 -4.87
N GLY A 110 5.13 7.75 -6.06
CA GLY A 110 3.96 7.85 -6.92
C GLY A 110 3.68 6.59 -7.75
N TRP A 111 4.71 5.90 -8.24
CA TRP A 111 4.55 4.86 -9.27
C TRP A 111 4.72 3.43 -8.78
N ALA A 112 5.62 3.19 -7.83
CA ALA A 112 6.01 1.84 -7.42
C ALA A 112 5.67 1.52 -5.95
N CYS A 113 5.47 2.55 -5.11
CA CYS A 113 5.20 2.35 -3.69
C CYS A 113 3.94 1.49 -3.46
N PRO A 114 4.04 0.36 -2.73
CA PRO A 114 2.91 -0.54 -2.50
C PRO A 114 1.73 0.17 -1.85
N GLN A 115 2.00 1.01 -0.85
CA GLN A 115 0.95 1.77 -0.14
C GLN A 115 0.17 2.66 -1.11
N THR A 116 0.88 3.36 -2.00
CA THR A 116 0.27 4.24 -3.01
C THR A 116 -0.49 3.47 -4.08
N ILE A 117 0.05 2.33 -4.55
CA ILE A 117 -0.58 1.50 -5.58
C ILE A 117 -1.90 0.94 -5.06
N PHE A 118 -1.91 0.28 -3.90
CA PHE A 118 -3.13 -0.25 -3.32
C PHE A 118 -4.14 0.87 -3.06
N MET A 119 -3.70 1.95 -2.43
CA MET A 119 -4.62 3.02 -2.05
C MET A 119 -5.22 3.73 -3.27
N GLU A 120 -4.39 4.18 -4.22
CA GLU A 120 -4.86 4.94 -5.38
C GLU A 120 -5.56 4.07 -6.43
N MET A 121 -5.01 2.91 -6.74
CA MET A 121 -5.48 2.11 -7.88
C MET A 121 -6.55 1.10 -7.52
N VAL A 122 -6.64 0.68 -6.26
CA VAL A 122 -7.65 -0.28 -5.80
C VAL A 122 -8.70 0.43 -4.96
N PHE A 123 -8.34 0.88 -3.76
CA PHE A 123 -9.32 1.39 -2.79
C PHE A 123 -10.01 2.68 -3.25
N ARG A 124 -9.28 3.66 -3.79
CA ARG A 124 -9.90 4.90 -4.31
C ARG A 124 -10.76 4.68 -5.54
N LYS A 125 -10.36 3.83 -6.49
CA LYS A 125 -11.20 3.53 -7.68
C LYS A 125 -12.54 2.92 -7.27
N ILE A 126 -12.55 2.06 -6.25
CA ILE A 126 -13.76 1.48 -5.68
C ILE A 126 -14.59 2.55 -4.95
N GLU A 127 -13.95 3.42 -4.18
CA GLU A 127 -14.63 4.54 -3.52
C GLU A 127 -15.29 5.48 -4.55
N TYR A 128 -14.60 5.80 -5.65
CA TYR A 128 -15.17 6.56 -6.76
C TYR A 128 -16.33 5.85 -7.45
N TRP A 129 -16.30 4.53 -7.53
CA TRP A 129 -17.37 3.75 -8.14
C TRP A 129 -18.64 3.71 -7.28
N ILE A 130 -18.50 3.67 -5.95
CA ILE A 130 -19.64 3.56 -5.01
C ILE A 130 -20.16 4.94 -4.58
N GLU A 131 -19.27 5.83 -4.18
CA GLU A 131 -19.62 7.12 -3.56
C GLU A 131 -19.54 8.31 -4.53
N GLY A 132 -18.84 8.18 -5.65
CA GLY A 132 -18.65 9.26 -6.64
C GLY A 132 -17.36 10.07 -6.41
N ASP A 133 -17.24 11.23 -7.08
CA ASP A 133 -16.07 12.11 -6.96
C ASP A 133 -16.08 12.89 -5.62
N SER A 134 -15.05 13.71 -5.37
CA SER A 134 -14.83 14.44 -4.12
C SER A 134 -16.05 15.24 -3.65
N SER A 135 -16.78 15.90 -4.54
CA SER A 135 -18.00 16.66 -4.22
C SER A 135 -19.13 15.78 -3.70
N GLU A 136 -19.35 14.64 -4.36
CA GLU A 136 -20.39 13.67 -4.05
C GLU A 136 -20.10 12.99 -2.72
N GLN A 137 -18.85 12.63 -2.45
CA GLN A 137 -18.41 12.08 -1.17
C GLN A 137 -18.66 13.06 -0.03
N LYS A 138 -18.23 14.32 -0.18
CA LYS A 138 -18.47 15.38 0.81
C LYS A 138 -19.97 15.58 1.07
N ARG A 139 -20.80 15.56 0.02
CA ARG A 139 -22.25 15.69 0.14
C ARG A 139 -22.86 14.48 0.85
N LEU A 140 -22.44 13.26 0.50
CA LEU A 140 -22.91 12.02 1.11
C LEU A 140 -22.56 11.98 2.60
N ASP A 141 -21.38 12.45 2.99
CA ASP A 141 -20.96 12.45 4.39
C ASP A 141 -21.70 13.48 5.23
N LYS A 142 -22.06 14.64 4.65
CA LYS A 142 -22.89 15.67 5.31
C LYS A 142 -24.37 15.33 5.38
N GLN A 143 -24.87 14.43 4.54
CA GLN A 143 -26.28 14.04 4.51
C GLN A 143 -26.65 13.19 5.75
N ASP A 144 -27.89 13.30 6.22
CA ASP A 144 -28.42 12.42 7.27
C ASP A 144 -28.41 10.94 6.86
N TRP A 145 -28.44 10.05 7.85
CA TRP A 145 -28.49 8.61 7.62
C TRP A 145 -29.79 8.20 6.93
N ASN A 146 -29.70 7.93 5.63
CA ASN A 146 -30.75 7.34 4.80
C ASN A 146 -30.31 5.93 4.37
N THR A 147 -31.26 5.04 4.07
CA THR A 147 -31.04 3.71 3.48
C THR A 147 -30.03 3.73 2.33
N ASN A 148 -30.12 4.71 1.42
CA ASN A 148 -29.17 4.85 0.31
C ASN A 148 -27.72 5.12 0.78
N LYS A 149 -27.55 5.91 1.85
CA LYS A 149 -26.23 6.18 2.45
C LYS A 149 -25.71 4.92 3.16
N ALA A 150 -26.58 4.23 3.90
CA ALA A 150 -26.23 2.99 4.58
C ALA A 150 -25.76 1.91 3.60
N VAL A 151 -26.49 1.68 2.51
CA VAL A 151 -26.10 0.71 1.47
C VAL A 151 -24.74 1.07 0.88
N LYS A 152 -24.52 2.33 0.45
CA LYS A 152 -23.23 2.75 -0.12
C LYS A 152 -22.07 2.54 0.86
N LYS A 153 -22.22 2.97 2.11
CA LYS A 153 -21.16 2.84 3.13
C LYS A 153 -20.89 1.39 3.49
N ILE A 154 -21.93 0.58 3.70
CA ILE A 154 -21.80 -0.85 4.01
C ILE A 154 -21.15 -1.58 2.83
N SER A 155 -21.63 -1.39 1.60
CA SER A 155 -21.04 -2.00 0.41
C SER A 155 -19.57 -1.63 0.25
N LYS A 156 -19.19 -0.37 0.51
CA LYS A 156 -17.78 0.05 0.51
C LYS A 156 -16.97 -0.75 1.54
N HIS A 157 -17.43 -0.81 2.79
CA HIS A 157 -16.70 -1.50 3.85
C HIS A 157 -16.60 -3.01 3.61
N VAL A 158 -17.64 -3.64 3.07
CA VAL A 158 -17.63 -5.05 2.68
C VAL A 158 -16.58 -5.30 1.58
N ILE A 159 -16.57 -4.49 0.51
CA ILE A 159 -15.60 -4.66 -0.57
C ILE A 159 -14.18 -4.39 -0.07
N PHE A 160 -13.99 -3.37 0.78
CA PHE A 160 -12.68 -3.08 1.38
C PHE A 160 -12.18 -4.24 2.23
N TYR A 161 -13.06 -4.83 3.05
CA TYR A 161 -12.71 -5.99 3.85
C TYR A 161 -12.32 -7.20 2.97
N LEU A 162 -13.10 -7.49 1.92
CA LEU A 162 -12.80 -8.60 1.00
C LEU A 162 -11.44 -8.42 0.30
N ILE A 163 -11.11 -7.19 -0.11
CA ILE A 163 -9.82 -6.90 -0.75
C ILE A 163 -8.68 -6.98 0.26
N SER A 164 -8.86 -6.42 1.47
CA SER A 164 -7.88 -6.55 2.55
C SER A 164 -7.65 -8.01 2.93
N PHE A 165 -8.69 -8.85 2.88
CA PHE A 165 -8.57 -10.29 3.09
C PHE A 165 -7.74 -10.94 1.98
N ALA A 166 -7.99 -10.61 0.70
CA ALA A 166 -7.17 -11.09 -0.41
C ALA A 166 -5.69 -10.69 -0.26
N ILE A 167 -5.41 -9.43 0.09
CA ILE A 167 -4.06 -8.92 0.32
C ILE A 167 -3.38 -9.67 1.49
N ALA A 168 -4.10 -9.87 2.59
CA ALA A 168 -3.58 -10.61 3.75
C ALA A 168 -3.21 -12.05 3.40
N ASN A 169 -4.04 -12.73 2.62
CA ASN A 169 -3.77 -14.09 2.16
C ASN A 169 -2.53 -14.14 1.27
N THR A 170 -2.41 -13.22 0.30
CA THR A 170 -1.22 -13.15 -0.55
C THR A 170 0.04 -12.84 0.26
N PHE A 171 -0.03 -11.92 1.22
CA PHE A 171 1.09 -11.62 2.11
C PHE A 171 1.51 -12.85 2.94
N LEU A 172 0.55 -13.62 3.44
CA LEU A 172 0.85 -14.87 4.15
C LEU A 172 1.40 -15.97 3.22
N ALA A 173 0.97 -16.02 1.96
CA ALA A 173 1.53 -16.93 0.97
C ALA A 173 3.03 -16.67 0.74
N TYR A 174 3.48 -15.42 0.87
CA TYR A 174 4.91 -15.09 0.82
C TYR A 174 5.69 -15.53 2.06
N ILE A 175 5.07 -15.61 3.24
CA ILE A 175 5.77 -15.93 4.49
C ILE A 175 5.74 -17.44 4.77
N VAL A 176 4.54 -18.03 4.75
CA VAL A 176 4.31 -19.43 5.14
C VAL A 176 4.36 -20.37 3.93
N GLY A 177 4.17 -19.82 2.72
CA GLY A 177 4.10 -20.58 1.48
C GLY A 177 2.67 -20.76 0.98
N SER A 178 2.52 -20.83 -0.33
CA SER A 178 1.23 -20.97 -1.01
C SER A 178 0.56 -22.31 -0.71
N ASP A 179 1.31 -23.41 -0.69
CA ASP A 179 0.77 -24.75 -0.41
C ASP A 179 0.23 -24.84 1.02
N GLU A 180 0.98 -24.32 1.99
CA GLU A 180 0.59 -24.35 3.39
C GLU A 180 -0.60 -23.42 3.65
N LEU A 181 -0.65 -22.25 3.00
CA LEU A 181 -1.83 -21.40 3.04
C LEU A 181 -3.08 -22.10 2.49
N ILE A 182 -2.95 -22.83 1.36
CA ILE A 182 -4.07 -23.58 0.77
C ILE A 182 -4.56 -24.66 1.74
N LYS A 183 -3.66 -25.35 2.45
CA LYS A 183 -4.04 -26.29 3.52
C LYS A 183 -4.77 -25.60 4.66
N ILE A 184 -4.26 -24.47 5.17
CA ILE A 184 -4.89 -23.69 6.24
C ILE A 184 -6.32 -23.26 5.86
N ILE A 185 -6.56 -22.97 4.58
CA ILE A 185 -7.89 -22.58 4.08
C ILE A 185 -8.81 -23.79 3.84
N SER A 186 -8.26 -24.92 3.40
CA SER A 186 -9.05 -26.08 2.96
C SER A 186 -9.33 -27.10 4.08
N GLU A 187 -8.47 -27.15 5.10
CA GLU A 187 -8.59 -28.09 6.22
C GLU A 187 -9.50 -27.54 7.34
N PRO A 188 -10.00 -28.42 8.23
CA PRO A 188 -10.84 -27.98 9.35
C PRO A 188 -10.13 -26.96 10.23
N VAL A 189 -10.82 -25.87 10.56
CA VAL A 189 -10.31 -24.76 11.40
C VAL A 189 -9.78 -25.24 12.76
N SER A 190 -10.26 -26.38 13.26
CA SER A 190 -9.80 -26.99 14.52
C SER A 190 -8.31 -27.38 14.49
N ASN A 191 -7.76 -27.70 13.32
CA ASN A 191 -6.38 -28.15 13.18
C ASN A 191 -5.41 -26.99 12.90
N HIS A 192 -5.92 -25.86 12.40
CA HIS A 192 -5.13 -24.69 11.97
C HIS A 192 -5.59 -23.40 12.64
N LEU A 193 -5.95 -23.48 13.92
CA LEU A 193 -6.49 -22.33 14.67
C LEU A 193 -5.54 -21.13 14.68
N SER A 194 -4.22 -21.38 14.78
CA SER A 194 -3.18 -20.35 14.72
C SER A 194 -3.14 -19.67 13.34
N GLY A 195 -3.21 -20.43 12.26
CA GLY A 195 -3.25 -19.92 10.88
C GLY A 195 -4.49 -19.07 10.62
N PHE A 196 -5.66 -19.53 11.06
CA PHE A 196 -6.90 -18.79 10.95
C PHE A 196 -6.88 -17.46 11.72
N ILE A 197 -6.42 -17.46 12.97
CA ILE A 197 -6.28 -16.24 13.78
C ILE A 197 -5.33 -15.26 13.08
N THR A 198 -4.21 -15.75 12.57
CA THR A 198 -3.20 -14.94 11.87
C THR A 198 -3.79 -14.27 10.64
N ILE A 199 -4.53 -15.00 9.79
CA ILE A 199 -5.20 -14.45 8.60
C ILE A 199 -6.16 -13.32 9.00
N ASN A 200 -6.98 -13.52 10.04
CA ASN A 200 -7.94 -12.51 10.48
C ASN A 200 -7.25 -11.27 11.05
N ILE A 201 -6.19 -11.43 11.85
CA ILE A 201 -5.42 -10.29 12.39
C ILE A 201 -4.80 -9.47 11.25
N PHE A 202 -4.12 -10.12 10.30
CA PHE A 202 -3.53 -9.40 9.16
C PHE A 202 -4.61 -8.74 8.29
N THR A 203 -5.74 -9.40 8.07
CA THR A 203 -6.88 -8.85 7.35
C THR A 203 -7.39 -7.57 8.02
N LEU A 204 -7.61 -7.60 9.34
CA LEU A 204 -8.07 -6.44 10.11
C LEU A 204 -7.03 -5.32 10.11
N LEU A 205 -5.73 -5.66 10.18
CA LEU A 205 -4.64 -4.69 10.10
C LEU A 205 -4.63 -3.99 8.74
N PHE A 206 -4.61 -4.74 7.63
CA PHE A 206 -4.66 -4.16 6.28
C PHE A 206 -5.94 -3.36 6.06
N TYR A 207 -7.08 -3.86 6.54
CA TYR A 207 -8.34 -3.11 6.51
C TYR A 207 -8.23 -1.79 7.28
N GLY A 208 -7.68 -1.79 8.50
CA GLY A 208 -7.46 -0.57 9.28
C GLY A 208 -6.54 0.41 8.56
N VAL A 209 -5.47 -0.09 7.93
CA VAL A 209 -4.53 0.72 7.15
C VAL A 209 -5.21 1.35 5.94
N PHE A 210 -5.97 0.61 5.13
CA PHE A 210 -6.55 1.16 3.89
C PHE A 210 -7.91 1.84 4.06
N ALA A 211 -8.75 1.37 4.99
CA ALA A 211 -10.05 1.97 5.24
C ALA A 211 -9.95 3.23 6.10
N ARG A 212 -9.08 3.23 7.13
CA ARG A 212 -8.93 4.34 8.06
C ARG A 212 -7.61 5.07 7.87
N PHE A 213 -6.46 4.45 8.11
CA PHE A 213 -5.17 5.15 8.23
C PHE A 213 -4.75 5.89 6.94
N ARG A 214 -4.97 5.27 5.78
CA ARG A 214 -4.81 5.80 4.41
C ARG A 214 -3.49 6.57 4.25
N GLU A 215 -3.57 7.87 3.99
CA GLU A 215 -2.43 8.75 3.71
C GLU A 215 -1.55 8.98 4.94
N GLN A 216 -2.07 8.75 6.16
CA GLN A 216 -1.28 8.85 7.39
C GLN A 216 -0.15 7.81 7.43
N ALA A 217 -0.30 6.69 6.72
CA ALA A 217 0.79 5.72 6.57
C ALA A 217 2.01 6.34 5.91
N CYS A 218 1.82 7.11 4.84
CA CYS A 218 2.91 7.73 4.10
C CYS A 218 3.54 8.91 4.84
N VAL A 219 2.78 9.60 5.68
CA VAL A 219 3.25 10.78 6.43
C VAL A 219 3.91 10.39 7.75
N ILE A 220 3.33 9.43 8.49
CA ILE A 220 3.74 9.11 9.86
C ILE A 220 4.62 7.87 9.91
N VAL A 221 4.25 6.80 9.19
CA VAL A 221 4.88 5.47 9.33
C VAL A 221 6.00 5.27 8.32
N CYS A 222 5.87 5.82 7.12
CA CYS A 222 6.82 5.59 6.04
C CYS A 222 8.15 6.32 6.32
N PRO A 223 9.25 5.59 6.61
CA PRO A 223 10.54 6.22 6.84
C PRO A 223 11.07 6.89 5.57
N TYR A 224 10.78 6.31 4.40
CA TYR A 224 11.25 6.81 3.11
C TYR A 224 10.72 8.22 2.80
N GLY A 225 9.43 8.48 3.05
CA GLY A 225 8.85 9.81 2.84
C GLY A 225 9.53 10.90 3.67
N ARG A 226 9.99 10.55 4.88
CA ARG A 226 10.73 11.45 5.77
C ARG A 226 12.18 11.63 5.34
N TYR A 227 12.89 10.55 5.00
CA TYR A 227 14.27 10.65 4.52
C TYR A 227 14.40 11.40 3.19
N GLN A 228 13.35 11.33 2.37
CA GLN A 228 13.32 12.02 1.09
C GLN A 228 13.50 13.54 1.21
N SER A 229 13.08 14.19 2.31
CA SER A 229 13.29 15.64 2.46
C SER A 229 14.77 16.03 2.60
N VAL A 230 15.65 15.08 2.94
CA VAL A 230 17.10 15.28 3.05
C VAL A 230 17.84 14.89 1.76
N MET A 231 17.23 14.05 0.93
CA MET A 231 17.83 13.55 -0.32
C MET A 231 17.52 14.42 -1.54
N VAL A 232 16.53 15.31 -1.43
CA VAL A 232 16.11 16.21 -2.50
C VAL A 232 16.95 17.48 -2.45
N ASN A 233 17.50 17.89 -3.59
CA ASN A 233 18.27 19.11 -3.79
C ASN A 233 17.62 20.01 -4.86
N GLU A 234 18.23 21.16 -5.14
CA GLU A 234 17.72 22.13 -6.13
C GLU A 234 17.67 21.56 -7.56
N ASP A 235 18.56 20.61 -7.88
CA ASP A 235 18.60 19.93 -9.18
C ASP A 235 17.60 18.77 -9.31
N THR A 236 16.89 18.41 -8.23
CA THR A 236 15.93 17.29 -8.25
C THR A 236 14.69 17.67 -9.05
N ILE A 237 14.24 16.78 -9.94
CA ILE A 237 12.99 16.97 -10.67
C ILE A 237 11.81 16.88 -9.69
N ALA A 238 11.22 18.01 -9.34
CA ALA A 238 10.08 18.11 -8.44
C ALA A 238 8.89 18.80 -9.11
N VAL A 239 7.68 18.30 -8.85
CA VAL A 239 6.44 18.98 -9.25
C VAL A 239 6.14 20.03 -8.19
N THR A 240 6.28 21.30 -8.55
CA THR A 240 5.93 22.43 -7.69
C THR A 240 4.66 23.09 -8.21
N TYR A 241 3.94 23.76 -7.31
CA TYR A 241 2.91 24.68 -7.76
C TYR A 241 3.62 25.93 -8.30
N ASP A 242 3.13 26.43 -9.41
CA ASP A 242 3.48 27.76 -9.87
C ASP A 242 2.84 28.76 -8.89
N PHE A 243 3.68 29.51 -8.18
CA PHE A 243 3.23 30.48 -7.19
C PHE A 243 3.21 31.91 -7.75
N GLU A 244 3.45 32.09 -9.05
CA GLU A 244 3.21 33.36 -9.76
C GLU A 244 1.71 33.65 -9.97
#